data_AF-A0A9N7PLG7-F1
#
_entry.id   AF-A0A9N7PLG7-F1
#
_cell.length_a   1.000
_cell.length_b   1.000
_cell.length_c   1.000
_cell.angle_alpha   90.00
_cell.angle_beta   90.00
_cell.angle_gamma   90.00
#
_symmetry.space_group_name_H-M   'P 1'
#
loop_
_entity.id
_entity.type
_entity.pdbx_description
1 polymer ?
#
loop_
_entity_poly.entity_id
_entity_poly.type
_entity_poly.pdbx_seq_one_letter_code
_entity_poly.pdbx_strand_id
1 'polypeptide(L)'
;MRRLRLKDIFTFICTLAVIITSIIIICTFLTIYQFYIVGQMFNSYFLLQLATAITMVLWSIRFFIYRKGKERYIYSGAFMLIAIIFMFFIVNLVK
;
A
#
# COMPACT_ATOMS: atom_id res chain seq x y z
N MET A 1 5.01 -25.42 -15.43
CA MET A 1 4.16 -25.37 -14.21
C MET A 1 4.68 -24.49 -13.06
N ARG A 2 6.01 -24.31 -12.81
CA ARG A 2 6.52 -23.53 -11.65
C ARG A 2 6.14 -22.04 -11.60
N ARG A 3 5.97 -21.36 -12.75
CA ARG A 3 5.60 -19.93 -12.80
C ARG A 3 4.16 -19.62 -12.38
N LEU A 4 3.25 -20.59 -12.35
CA LEU A 4 1.86 -20.38 -11.91
C LEU A 4 1.78 -20.23 -10.39
N ARG A 5 2.37 -21.18 -9.63
CA ARG A 5 2.34 -21.14 -8.15
C ARG A 5 2.91 -19.87 -7.52
N LEU A 6 3.98 -19.30 -8.08
CA LEU A 6 4.56 -18.04 -7.57
C LEU A 6 3.61 -16.85 -7.75
N LYS A 7 2.82 -16.85 -8.83
CA LYS A 7 1.85 -15.78 -9.11
C LYS A 7 0.68 -15.82 -8.15
N ASP A 8 0.22 -17.02 -7.79
CA ASP A 8 -0.88 -17.22 -6.86
C ASP A 8 -0.51 -16.75 -5.44
N ILE A 9 0.69 -17.12 -4.97
CA ILE A 9 1.23 -16.68 -3.67
C ILE A 9 1.38 -15.15 -3.62
N PHE A 10 1.95 -14.54 -4.67
CA PHE A 10 2.08 -13.08 -4.73
C PHE A 10 0.72 -12.38 -4.75
N THR A 11 -0.26 -12.98 -5.43
CA THR A 11 -1.63 -12.44 -5.47
C THR A 11 -2.26 -12.50 -4.08
N PHE A 12 -2.09 -13.60 -3.35
CA PHE A 12 -2.58 -13.75 -1.98
C PHE A 12 -1.96 -12.74 -1.02
N ILE A 13 -0.63 -12.55 -1.08
CA ILE A 13 0.08 -11.56 -0.25
C ILE A 13 -0.40 -10.13 -0.57
N CYS A 14 -0.59 -9.80 -1.85
CA CYS A 14 -1.12 -8.48 -2.23
C CYS A 14 -2.53 -8.26 -1.73
N THR A 15 -3.40 -9.28 -1.80
CA THR A 15 -4.77 -9.17 -1.29
C THR A 15 -4.77 -8.98 0.23
N LEU A 16 -3.94 -9.72 0.97
CA LEU A 16 -3.77 -9.53 2.41
C LEU A 16 -3.27 -8.12 2.75
N ALA A 17 -2.28 -7.61 2.03
CA ALA A 17 -1.75 -6.28 2.27
C ALA A 17 -2.81 -5.18 2.06
N VAL A 18 -3.69 -5.35 1.05
CA VAL A 18 -4.81 -4.43 0.81
C VAL A 18 -5.83 -4.49 1.94
N ILE A 19 -6.18 -5.69 2.41
CA ILE A 19 -7.11 -5.87 3.54
C ILE A 19 -6.55 -5.20 4.80
N ILE A 20 -5.26 -5.38 5.08
CA ILE A 20 -4.61 -4.74 6.23
C ILE A 20 -4.63 -3.22 6.07
N THR A 21 -4.38 -2.71 4.86
CA THR A 21 -4.35 -1.26 4.62
C THR A 21 -5.74 -0.64 4.68
N SER A 22 -6.78 -1.32 4.22
CA SER A 22 -8.16 -0.84 4.37
C SER A 22 -8.56 -0.80 5.86
N ILE A 23 -8.16 -1.78 6.66
CA ILE A 23 -8.36 -1.76 8.12
C ILE A 23 -7.62 -0.55 8.72
N ILE A 24 -6.37 -0.30 8.35
CA ILE A 24 -5.59 0.85 8.84
C ILE A 24 -6.25 2.18 8.45
N ILE A 25 -6.79 2.29 7.23
CA ILE A 25 -7.56 3.47 6.78
C ILE A 25 -8.78 3.67 7.68
N ILE A 26 -9.57 2.62 7.93
CA ILE A 26 -10.76 2.69 8.78
C ILE A 26 -10.38 3.09 10.22
N CYS A 27 -9.35 2.46 10.80
CA CYS A 27 -8.85 2.80 12.13
C CYS A 27 -8.35 4.25 12.20
N THR A 28 -7.65 4.73 11.16
CA THR A 28 -7.16 6.12 11.11
C THR A 28 -8.32 7.11 11.06
N PHE A 29 -9.34 6.86 10.24
CA PHE A 29 -10.55 7.69 10.22
C PHE A 29 -11.30 7.67 11.55
N LEU A 30 -11.44 6.50 12.18
CA LEU A 30 -12.12 6.36 13.46
C LEU A 30 -11.43 7.17 14.57
N THR A 31 -10.10 7.21 14.55
CA THR A 31 -9.28 8.01 15.46
C THR A 31 -9.36 9.52 15.17
N ILE A 32 -9.33 9.94 13.89
CA ILE A 32 -9.46 11.36 13.50
C ILE A 32 -10.81 11.94 13.92
N TYR A 33 -11.90 11.19 13.70
CA TYR A 33 -13.25 11.63 14.06
C TYR A 33 -13.58 11.45 15.56
N GLN A 34 -12.59 11.12 16.39
CA GLN A 34 -12.71 10.97 17.86
C GLN A 34 -13.81 10.01 18.35
N PHE A 35 -14.31 9.11 17.50
CA PHE A 35 -15.30 8.11 17.92
C PHE A 35 -14.71 7.08 18.91
N TYR A 36 -13.39 6.87 18.87
CA TYR A 36 -12.68 5.94 19.75
C TYR A 36 -11.20 6.34 19.89
N ILE A 37 -10.67 6.41 21.12
CA ILE A 37 -9.24 6.65 21.38
C ILE A 37 -8.48 5.35 21.14
N VAL A 38 -8.30 4.95 19.87
CA VAL A 38 -7.49 3.77 19.51
C VAL A 38 -6.00 4.14 19.52
N GLY A 39 -5.48 4.58 20.68
CA GLY A 39 -4.08 4.90 20.89
C GLY A 39 -3.49 6.02 20.00
N GLN A 40 -2.46 6.71 20.48
CA GLN A 40 -1.79 7.77 19.71
C GLN A 40 -1.09 7.26 18.43
N MET A 41 -0.95 5.94 18.26
CA MET A 41 -0.28 5.33 17.10
C MET A 41 -1.01 5.56 15.76
N PHE A 42 -2.34 5.73 15.78
CA PHE A 42 -3.13 6.05 14.59
C PHE A 42 -3.42 7.55 14.43
N ASN A 43 -3.03 8.38 15.39
CA ASN A 43 -3.17 9.83 15.29
C ASN A 43 -2.14 10.44 14.33
N SER A 44 -0.96 9.82 14.26
CA SER A 44 0.04 10.19 13.27
C SER A 44 -0.33 9.62 11.90
N TYR A 45 -0.67 10.49 10.96
CA TYR A 45 -0.84 10.18 9.52
C TYR A 45 0.32 9.36 8.93
N PHE A 46 1.48 9.35 9.62
CA PHE A 46 2.62 8.49 9.34
C PHE A 46 2.27 7.00 9.18
N LEU A 47 1.49 6.41 10.09
CA LEU A 47 1.18 4.97 10.03
C LEU A 47 0.35 4.64 8.78
N LEU A 48 -0.60 5.52 8.45
CA LEU A 48 -1.40 5.44 7.23
C LEU A 48 -0.53 5.59 5.97
N GLN A 49 0.36 6.60 5.94
CA GLN A 49 1.25 6.85 4.81
C GLN A 49 2.22 5.68 4.59
N LEU A 50 2.75 5.08 5.66
CA LEU A 50 3.62 3.92 5.58
C LEU A 50 2.89 2.69 5.04
N ALA A 51 1.71 2.38 5.58
CA ALA A 51 0.90 1.24 5.16
C ALA A 51 0.46 1.36 3.68
N THR A 52 0.05 2.56 3.28
CA THR A 52 -0.33 2.85 1.88
C THR A 52 0.88 2.81 0.94
N ALA A 53 2.05 3.31 1.34
CA ALA A 53 3.27 3.19 0.54
C ALA A 53 3.65 1.72 0.31
N ILE A 54 3.64 0.89 1.36
CA ILE A 54 3.96 -0.54 1.27
C ILE A 54 2.98 -1.25 0.31
N THR A 55 1.68 -1.00 0.42
CA THR A 55 0.70 -1.62 -0.49
C THR A 55 0.87 -1.18 -1.93
N MET A 56 1.17 0.08 -2.19
CA MET A 56 1.41 0.59 -3.55
C MET A 56 2.67 -0.04 -4.17
N VAL A 57 3.72 -0.30 -3.39
CA VAL A 57 4.90 -1.05 -3.85
C VAL A 57 4.54 -2.49 -4.20
N LEU A 58 3.82 -3.20 -3.31
CA LEU A 58 3.39 -4.57 -3.58
C LEU A 58 2.50 -4.66 -4.82
N TRP A 59 1.60 -3.70 -5.01
CA TRP A 59 0.73 -3.61 -6.19
C TRP A 59 1.51 -3.33 -7.47
N SER A 60 2.50 -2.44 -7.42
CA SER A 60 3.41 -2.20 -8.55
C SER A 60 4.09 -3.49 -8.99
N ILE A 61 4.63 -4.27 -8.04
CA ILE A 61 5.27 -5.56 -8.30
C ILE A 61 4.26 -6.56 -8.88
N ARG A 62 3.03 -6.60 -8.36
CA ARG A 62 1.95 -7.45 -8.89
C ARG A 62 1.63 -7.12 -10.34
N PHE A 63 1.42 -5.85 -10.69
CA PHE A 63 1.15 -5.44 -12.07
C PHE A 63 2.31 -5.75 -12.99
N PHE A 64 3.54 -5.62 -12.49
CA PHE A 64 4.74 -6.00 -13.20
C PHE A 64 4.79 -7.52 -13.50
N ILE A 65 4.36 -8.39 -12.60
CA ILE A 65 4.46 -9.85 -12.79
C ILE A 65 3.25 -10.42 -13.59
N TYR A 66 2.07 -9.82 -13.42
CA TYR A 66 0.82 -10.41 -13.89
C TYR A 66 0.41 -9.98 -15.31
N ARG A 67 0.67 -8.72 -15.73
CA ARG A 67 0.32 -8.24 -17.08
C ARG A 67 1.45 -8.47 -18.09
N LYS A 68 1.09 -8.89 -19.31
CA LYS A 68 1.98 -8.94 -20.48
C LYS A 68 1.64 -7.76 -21.41
N GLY A 69 2.65 -7.03 -21.88
CA GLY A 69 2.47 -5.91 -22.83
C GLY A 69 2.93 -4.54 -22.28
N LYS A 70 2.64 -3.46 -23.03
CA LYS A 70 3.03 -2.07 -22.68
C LYS A 70 2.34 -1.55 -21.41
N GLU A 71 1.11 -1.99 -21.16
CA GLU A 71 0.34 -1.62 -19.96
C GLU A 71 1.03 -2.02 -18.66
N ARG A 72 1.83 -3.09 -18.67
CA ARG A 72 2.61 -3.55 -17.51
C ARG A 72 3.43 -2.41 -16.89
N TYR A 73 4.10 -1.63 -17.74
CA TYR A 73 5.01 -0.57 -17.31
C TYR A 73 4.26 0.69 -16.88
N ILE A 74 3.13 1.00 -17.52
CA ILE A 74 2.32 2.18 -17.19
C ILE A 74 1.73 2.02 -15.79
N TYR A 75 1.04 0.90 -15.52
CA TYR A 75 0.42 0.68 -14.22
C TYR A 75 1.47 0.49 -13.11
N SER A 76 2.51 -0.33 -13.35
CA SER A 76 3.59 -0.51 -12.37
C SER A 76 4.30 0.82 -12.07
N GLY A 77 4.59 1.62 -13.10
CA GLY A 77 5.21 2.93 -12.96
C GLY A 77 4.36 3.92 -12.16
N ALA A 78 3.05 4.00 -12.45
CA ALA A 78 2.12 4.87 -11.71
C ALA A 78 2.07 4.51 -10.22
N PHE A 79 1.94 3.23 -9.89
CA PHE A 79 1.93 2.77 -8.49
C PHE A 79 3.27 3.00 -7.78
N MET A 80 4.38 2.91 -8.50
CA MET A 80 5.71 3.16 -7.95
C MET A 80 5.96 4.65 -7.71
N LEU A 81 5.49 5.52 -8.62
CA LEU A 81 5.49 6.98 -8.44
C LEU A 81 4.71 7.39 -7.19
N ILE A 82 3.51 6.84 -7.01
CA ILE A 82 2.69 7.11 -5.83
C ILE A 82 3.43 6.70 -4.54
N ALA A 83 4.07 5.53 -4.52
CA ALA A 83 4.86 5.09 -3.37
C ALA A 83 6.05 6.02 -3.06
N ILE A 84 6.75 6.51 -4.09
CA ILE A 84 7.86 7.46 -3.95
C ILE A 84 7.35 8.79 -3.36
N ILE A 85 6.21 9.30 -3.85
CA ILE A 85 5.58 10.51 -3.33
C ILE A 85 5.26 10.33 -1.84
N PHE A 86 4.63 9.21 -1.46
CA PHE A 86 4.34 8.92 -0.05
C PHE A 86 5.60 8.86 0.82
N MET A 87 6.68 8.20 0.37
CA MET A 87 7.96 8.19 1.10
C MET A 87 8.57 9.58 1.22
N PHE A 88 8.49 10.41 0.18
CA PHE A 88 9.00 11.77 0.20
C PHE A 88 8.27 12.62 1.25
N PHE A 89 6.95 12.50 1.34
CA PHE A 89 6.13 13.16 2.35
C PHE A 89 6.47 12.69 3.77
N ILE A 90 6.72 11.39 3.96
CA ILE A 90 7.17 10.85 5.25
C ILE A 90 8.48 11.50 5.71
N VAL A 91 9.47 11.62 4.82
CA VAL A 91 10.81 12.11 5.18
C VAL A 91 10.86 13.64 5.35
N ASN A 92 10.09 14.40 4.56
CA ASN A 92 10.20 15.86 4.52
C ASN A 92 9.09 16.62 5.24
N LEU A 93 7.89 16.05 5.41
CA LEU A 93 6.73 16.78 5.92
C LEU A 93 6.34 16.43 7.37
N VAL A 94 6.69 15.23 7.84
CA VAL A 94 6.42 14.81 9.23
C VAL A 94 7.67 15.12 10.08
N LYS A 95 7.68 16.28 10.74
CA LYS A 95 8.57 16.60 11.87
C LYS A 95 7.73 16.75 13.13
#